data_AF-A0A968PZK5-F1
#
_entry.id   AF-A0A968PZK5-F1
#
_cell.length_a   1.000
_cell.length_b   1.000
_cell.length_c   1.000
_cell.angle_alpha   90.00
_cell.angle_beta   90.00
_cell.angle_gamma   90.00
#
_symmetry.space_group_name_H-M   'P 1'
#
loop_
_entity.id
_entity.type
_entity.pdbx_description
1 polymer ?
#
loop_
_entity_poly.entity_id
_entity_poly.type
_entity_poly.pdbx_seq_one_letter_code
_entity_poly.pdbx_strand_id
1 'polypeptide(L)'
;MTLPPPEEMLREWGRWGDVDAIARVVAAALAPWHLAVEGESANGTLHLICYPQDGDHDTQPGDSLEPKEAILEAIATTLDTLAPQGLHRAVVYGQRREATATPDWVHYLDLPAAQHPALADPPEYLAQIGDLPAIAFLLTRLLNPNLDDRLATGGLRVQLLIRDKLLHIMVDSPVTPHRRLVVPEIKTYLMNLSPVDIEGVRIYGRRSGQSQPAWSYGQDFLSRSRLVPESVPEFTASDAYVNDLLVRPDGPVTHAEVAEAEADIDGVGLWLETMAIQWRRALLRSRLFNSQQPDDLLELGADPPLADNLKIAVVWAAVGILMALQVDWLLGQVMSPPTNPAKAEPITDVATQPGDNPESAPAEDALSEIDWPTAGEAGTTDSAFGNGGFIQSGEAAAAPPPQYRTGHKPQPAHCSH
;
A
#
# COMPACT_ATOMS: atom_id res chain seq x y z
N MET A 1 12.77 14.07 -11.68
CA MET A 1 12.36 12.66 -11.50
C MET A 1 11.24 12.43 -12.48
N THR A 2 11.49 11.65 -13.53
CA THR A 2 10.53 11.47 -14.62
C THR A 2 9.66 10.27 -14.27
N LEU A 3 8.36 10.33 -14.58
CA LEU A 3 7.47 9.19 -14.48
C LEU A 3 7.83 8.21 -15.61
N PRO A 4 7.99 6.90 -15.34
CA PRO A 4 8.11 5.95 -16.43
C PRO A 4 6.86 6.08 -17.32
N PRO A 5 6.98 5.97 -18.65
CA PRO A 5 5.84 6.05 -19.55
C PRO A 5 4.73 5.07 -19.12
N PRO A 6 3.44 5.47 -19.20
CA PRO A 6 2.33 4.61 -18.78
C PRO A 6 2.34 3.21 -19.42
N GLU A 7 2.79 3.12 -20.68
CA GLU A 7 2.93 1.84 -21.39
C GLU A 7 3.97 0.91 -20.76
N GLU A 8 5.08 1.45 -20.26
CA GLU A 8 6.12 0.68 -19.59
C GLU A 8 5.63 0.15 -18.24
N MET A 9 4.92 0.99 -17.48
CA MET A 9 4.28 0.58 -16.22
C MET A 9 3.27 -0.54 -16.42
N LEU A 10 2.43 -0.44 -17.47
CA LEU A 10 1.47 -1.47 -17.83
C LEU A 10 2.16 -2.78 -18.21
N ARG A 11 3.23 -2.73 -19.00
CA ARG A 11 4.01 -3.93 -19.35
C ARG A 11 4.68 -4.55 -18.13
N GLU A 12 5.23 -3.74 -17.23
CA GLU A 12 5.87 -4.24 -16.02
C GLU A 12 4.87 -4.98 -15.12
N TRP A 13 3.70 -4.38 -14.87
CA TRP A 13 2.64 -5.01 -14.07
C TRP A 13 2.04 -6.23 -14.76
N GLY A 14 1.83 -6.13 -16.07
CA GLY A 14 1.34 -7.26 -16.85
C GLY A 14 2.29 -8.45 -16.87
N ARG A 15 3.62 -8.21 -16.88
CA ARG A 15 4.64 -9.26 -16.75
C ARG A 15 4.55 -9.98 -15.39
N TRP A 16 4.14 -9.29 -14.35
CA TRP A 16 3.89 -9.90 -13.04
C TRP A 16 2.52 -10.61 -12.94
N GLY A 17 1.76 -10.68 -14.03
CA GLY A 17 0.45 -11.35 -14.05
C GLY A 17 -0.72 -10.48 -13.60
N ASP A 18 -0.55 -9.15 -13.48
CA ASP A 18 -1.66 -8.26 -13.15
C ASP A 18 -2.70 -8.23 -14.28
N VAL A 19 -3.90 -8.72 -13.98
CA VAL A 19 -4.95 -8.94 -14.98
C VAL A 19 -5.45 -7.63 -15.60
N ASP A 20 -5.58 -6.57 -14.80
CA ASP A 20 -6.04 -5.27 -15.28
C ASP A 20 -5.01 -4.65 -16.24
N ALA A 21 -3.72 -4.76 -15.91
CA ALA A 21 -2.63 -4.31 -16.77
C ALA A 21 -2.56 -5.14 -18.06
N ILE A 22 -2.66 -6.47 -17.97
CA ILE A 22 -2.70 -7.35 -19.15
C ILE A 22 -3.86 -6.96 -20.07
N ALA A 23 -5.08 -6.82 -19.53
CA ALA A 23 -6.26 -6.46 -20.30
C ALA A 23 -6.06 -5.14 -21.04
N ARG A 24 -5.46 -4.12 -20.41
CA ARG A 24 -5.14 -2.84 -21.05
C ARG A 24 -4.09 -2.93 -22.14
N VAL A 25 -3.02 -3.70 -21.91
CA VAL A 25 -1.97 -3.93 -22.93
C VAL A 25 -2.56 -4.66 -24.14
N VAL A 26 -3.41 -5.66 -23.91
CA VAL A 26 -4.10 -6.38 -24.99
C VAL A 26 -5.11 -5.49 -25.69
N ALA A 27 -5.91 -4.70 -24.96
CA ALA A 27 -6.85 -3.75 -25.56
C ALA A 27 -6.12 -2.72 -26.46
N ALA A 28 -4.97 -2.22 -26.03
CA ALA A 28 -4.14 -1.33 -26.85
C ALA A 28 -3.67 -2.01 -28.15
N ALA A 29 -3.29 -3.29 -28.08
CA ALA A 29 -2.94 -4.08 -29.27
C ALA A 29 -4.15 -4.33 -30.20
N LEU A 30 -5.37 -4.34 -29.64
CA LEU A 30 -6.61 -4.56 -30.38
C LEU A 30 -7.33 -3.27 -30.81
N ALA A 31 -6.79 -2.10 -30.47
CA ALA A 31 -7.32 -0.79 -30.86
C ALA A 31 -7.60 -0.64 -32.37
N PRO A 32 -6.79 -1.20 -33.30
CA PRO A 32 -7.09 -1.14 -34.74
C PRO A 32 -8.44 -1.76 -35.14
N TRP A 33 -8.95 -2.70 -34.34
CA TRP A 33 -10.24 -3.35 -34.54
C TRP A 33 -11.36 -2.79 -33.65
N HIS A 34 -11.09 -1.70 -32.91
CA HIS A 34 -12.07 -1.06 -32.01
C HIS A 34 -12.66 -2.04 -30.99
N LEU A 35 -11.82 -2.92 -30.43
CA LEU A 35 -12.23 -3.89 -29.41
C LEU A 35 -11.79 -3.44 -28.01
N ALA A 36 -12.70 -3.56 -27.05
CA ALA A 36 -12.38 -3.51 -25.64
C ALA A 36 -12.09 -4.91 -25.10
N VAL A 37 -11.35 -4.97 -23.99
CA VAL A 37 -10.94 -6.23 -23.36
C VAL A 37 -11.19 -6.16 -21.86
N GLU A 38 -11.90 -7.15 -21.34
CA GLU A 38 -12.02 -7.42 -19.91
C GLU A 38 -11.24 -8.69 -19.54
N GLY A 39 -10.63 -8.69 -18.36
CA GLY A 39 -9.79 -9.78 -17.89
C GLY A 39 -10.23 -10.33 -16.54
N GLU A 40 -10.14 -11.63 -16.36
CA GLU A 40 -10.19 -12.31 -15.07
C GLU A 40 -9.12 -13.40 -15.03
N SER A 41 -8.60 -13.77 -13.86
CA SER A 41 -7.74 -14.95 -13.72
C SER A 41 -8.24 -15.88 -12.63
N ALA A 42 -8.07 -17.18 -12.86
CA ALA A 42 -8.38 -18.22 -11.89
C ALA A 42 -7.44 -19.41 -12.10
N ASN A 43 -6.83 -19.90 -11.03
CA ASN A 43 -5.98 -21.11 -11.03
C ASN A 43 -4.90 -21.12 -12.14
N GLY A 44 -4.21 -19.99 -12.32
CA GLY A 44 -3.16 -19.85 -13.35
C GLY A 44 -3.68 -19.82 -14.79
N THR A 45 -4.99 -19.66 -14.98
CA THR A 45 -5.62 -19.44 -16.30
C THR A 45 -6.15 -18.02 -16.39
N LEU A 46 -5.76 -17.30 -17.44
CA LEU A 46 -6.25 -15.98 -17.79
C LEU A 46 -7.50 -16.11 -18.67
N HIS A 47 -8.55 -15.38 -18.36
CA HIS A 47 -9.78 -15.28 -19.15
C HIS A 47 -9.83 -13.86 -19.73
N LEU A 48 -9.86 -13.74 -21.05
CA LEU A 48 -9.95 -12.45 -21.75
C LEU A 48 -11.22 -12.40 -22.57
N ILE A 49 -12.09 -11.43 -22.29
CA ILE A 49 -13.33 -11.20 -23.03
C ILE A 49 -13.13 -9.99 -23.94
N CYS A 50 -13.15 -10.22 -25.25
CA CYS A 50 -13.03 -9.21 -26.28
C CYS A 50 -14.43 -8.89 -26.82
N TYR A 51 -14.78 -7.61 -26.86
CA TYR A 51 -16.06 -7.14 -27.38
C TYR A 51 -15.90 -5.82 -28.14
N PRO A 52 -16.76 -5.53 -29.14
CA PRO A 52 -16.77 -4.25 -29.83
C PRO A 52 -16.93 -3.09 -28.84
N GLN A 53 -16.05 -2.11 -28.94
CA GLN A 53 -16.16 -0.86 -28.21
C GLN A 53 -17.14 0.05 -28.95
N ASP A 54 -18.12 0.61 -28.23
CA ASP A 54 -19.02 1.61 -28.80
C ASP A 54 -18.19 2.84 -29.21
N GLY A 55 -18.12 3.08 -30.52
CA GLY A 55 -17.51 4.27 -31.08
C GLY A 55 -18.40 5.50 -30.92
N ASP A 56 -17.78 6.68 -31.01
CA ASP A 56 -18.48 7.95 -31.20
C ASP A 56 -19.40 7.84 -32.43
N HIS A 57 -20.54 8.53 -32.41
CA HIS A 57 -21.73 8.30 -33.25
C HIS A 57 -21.53 8.31 -34.78
N ASP A 58 -20.32 8.61 -35.28
CA ASP A 58 -19.98 8.72 -36.71
C ASP A 58 -19.22 7.51 -37.29
N THR A 59 -18.68 6.63 -36.45
CA THR A 59 -18.14 5.34 -36.93
C THR A 59 -19.26 4.31 -36.95
N GLN A 60 -19.58 3.76 -38.12
CA GLN A 60 -20.49 2.61 -38.20
C GLN A 60 -20.05 1.58 -37.15
N PRO A 61 -20.97 1.07 -36.30
CA PRO A 61 -20.64 0.09 -35.29
C PRO A 61 -20.01 -1.09 -36.02
N GLY A 62 -18.70 -1.25 -35.85
CA GLY A 62 -17.99 -2.40 -36.37
C GLY A 62 -18.44 -3.60 -35.56
N ASP A 63 -19.54 -4.22 -35.95
CA ASP A 63 -20.03 -5.53 -35.45
C ASP A 63 -19.04 -6.67 -35.78
N SER A 64 -17.81 -6.34 -36.16
CA SER A 64 -16.91 -7.24 -36.85
C SER A 64 -15.86 -7.77 -35.90
N LEU A 65 -16.25 -8.85 -35.21
CA LEU A 65 -15.32 -9.87 -34.71
C LEU A 65 -14.74 -10.72 -35.87
N GLU A 66 -14.83 -10.25 -37.12
CA GLU A 66 -14.57 -11.04 -38.33
C GLU A 66 -13.08 -11.24 -38.68
N PRO A 67 -12.11 -10.38 -38.33
CA PRO A 67 -10.70 -10.74 -38.50
C PRO A 67 -10.22 -11.59 -37.31
N LYS A 68 -10.96 -12.66 -36.97
CA LYS A 68 -10.72 -13.52 -35.81
C LYS A 68 -9.27 -14.01 -35.75
N GLU A 69 -8.72 -14.50 -36.86
CA GLU A 69 -7.33 -14.97 -36.86
C GLU A 69 -6.34 -13.85 -36.55
N ALA A 70 -6.53 -12.66 -37.12
CA ALA A 70 -5.64 -11.52 -36.89
C ALA A 70 -5.73 -10.99 -35.45
N ILE A 71 -6.95 -10.97 -34.87
CA ILE A 71 -7.18 -10.63 -33.46
C ILE A 71 -6.44 -11.63 -32.57
N LEU A 72 -6.62 -12.93 -32.81
CA LEU A 72 -5.99 -13.98 -32.02
C LEU A 72 -4.46 -13.94 -32.15
N GLU A 73 -3.92 -13.66 -33.33
CA GLU A 73 -2.48 -13.50 -33.56
C GLU A 73 -1.91 -12.28 -32.81
N ALA A 74 -2.63 -11.15 -32.81
CA ALA A 74 -2.24 -9.96 -32.06
C ALA A 74 -2.22 -10.22 -30.54
N ILE A 75 -3.25 -10.91 -30.02
CA ILE A 75 -3.31 -11.30 -28.60
C ILE A 75 -2.17 -12.26 -28.26
N ALA A 76 -1.98 -13.31 -29.06
CA ALA A 76 -0.93 -14.30 -28.83
C ALA A 76 0.46 -13.67 -28.82
N THR A 77 0.77 -12.82 -29.80
CA THR A 77 2.04 -12.08 -29.88
C THR A 77 2.25 -11.17 -28.66
N THR A 78 1.18 -10.49 -28.24
CA THR A 78 1.23 -9.58 -27.08
C THR A 78 1.49 -10.35 -25.79
N LEU A 79 0.79 -11.46 -25.56
CA LEU A 79 0.93 -12.28 -24.36
C LEU A 79 2.26 -13.05 -24.32
N ASP A 80 2.76 -13.48 -25.49
CA ASP A 80 4.09 -14.11 -25.60
C ASP A 80 5.20 -13.10 -25.27
N THR A 81 5.10 -11.87 -25.79
CA THR A 81 6.05 -10.79 -25.49
C THR A 81 6.00 -10.36 -24.02
N LEU A 82 4.80 -10.33 -23.44
CA LEU A 82 4.60 -9.92 -22.04
C LEU A 82 5.07 -10.99 -21.06
N ALA A 83 4.92 -12.27 -21.43
CA ALA A 83 5.31 -13.44 -20.65
C ALA A 83 4.89 -13.36 -19.16
N PRO A 84 3.56 -13.31 -18.88
CA PRO A 84 3.06 -13.08 -17.54
C PRO A 84 3.43 -14.22 -16.56
N GLN A 85 3.95 -13.83 -15.40
CA GLN A 85 4.32 -14.70 -14.29
C GLN A 85 3.07 -15.40 -13.70
N GLY A 86 3.15 -16.71 -13.44
CA GLY A 86 2.10 -17.48 -12.78
C GLY A 86 0.88 -17.83 -13.65
N LEU A 87 0.81 -17.36 -14.89
CA LEU A 87 -0.29 -17.62 -15.82
C LEU A 87 0.17 -18.60 -16.90
N HIS A 88 -0.30 -19.84 -16.82
CA HIS A 88 0.10 -20.92 -17.73
C HIS A 88 -0.73 -20.95 -19.01
N ARG A 89 -1.97 -20.46 -18.97
CA ARG A 89 -2.93 -20.55 -20.07
C ARG A 89 -3.76 -19.30 -20.17
N ALA A 90 -4.24 -19.01 -21.38
CA ALA A 90 -5.28 -18.02 -21.61
C ALA A 90 -6.46 -18.65 -22.37
N VAL A 91 -7.66 -18.22 -22.03
CA VAL A 91 -8.89 -18.48 -22.76
C VAL A 91 -9.45 -17.14 -23.23
N VAL A 92 -9.53 -16.98 -24.53
CA VAL A 92 -10.00 -15.75 -25.18
C VAL A 92 -11.41 -15.97 -25.70
N TYR A 93 -12.31 -15.07 -25.35
CA TYR A 93 -13.71 -15.08 -25.72
C TYR A 93 -13.98 -13.88 -26.64
N GLY A 94 -14.51 -14.11 -27.84
CA GLY A 94 -15.12 -13.04 -28.63
C GLY A 94 -16.60 -12.99 -28.35
N GLN A 95 -17.11 -11.85 -27.87
CA GLN A 95 -18.51 -11.70 -27.50
C GLN A 95 -19.05 -10.34 -27.94
N ARG A 96 -20.29 -10.28 -28.44
CA ARG A 96 -21.02 -9.02 -28.60
C ARG A 96 -21.52 -8.49 -27.26
N ARG A 97 -21.51 -7.17 -27.07
CA ARG A 97 -21.88 -6.49 -25.81
C ARG A 97 -23.26 -6.86 -25.27
N GLU A 98 -24.20 -7.17 -26.17
CA GLU A 98 -25.59 -7.52 -25.83
C GLU A 98 -25.85 -9.04 -25.85
N ALA A 99 -24.85 -9.88 -26.12
CA ALA A 99 -25.03 -11.31 -26.28
C ALA A 99 -25.23 -12.06 -24.95
N THR A 100 -26.25 -12.91 -24.94
CA THR A 100 -26.70 -13.74 -23.83
C THR A 100 -25.70 -14.86 -23.52
N ALA A 101 -24.80 -14.66 -22.54
CA ALA A 101 -23.93 -15.66 -21.88
C ALA A 101 -23.04 -16.58 -22.75
N THR A 102 -23.28 -16.72 -24.05
CA THR A 102 -22.54 -17.57 -24.98
C THR A 102 -21.68 -16.68 -25.88
N PRO A 103 -20.35 -16.87 -25.86
CA PRO A 103 -19.44 -16.14 -26.74
C PRO A 103 -19.63 -16.58 -28.20
N ASP A 104 -19.40 -15.67 -29.14
CA ASP A 104 -19.40 -15.97 -30.59
C ASP A 104 -18.28 -16.96 -30.94
N TRP A 105 -17.14 -16.85 -30.27
CA TRP A 105 -16.06 -17.83 -30.36
C TRP A 105 -15.23 -17.88 -29.08
N VAL A 106 -14.58 -19.04 -28.88
CA VAL A 106 -13.63 -19.27 -27.78
C VAL A 106 -12.32 -19.79 -28.37
N HIS A 107 -11.18 -19.35 -27.84
CA HIS A 107 -9.86 -19.82 -28.22
C HIS A 107 -9.00 -20.07 -26.98
N TYR A 108 -8.16 -21.10 -27.04
CA TYR A 108 -7.26 -21.49 -25.95
C TYR A 108 -5.83 -21.26 -26.40
N LEU A 109 -5.05 -20.61 -25.54
CA LEU A 109 -3.63 -20.32 -25.75
C LEU A 109 -2.84 -20.89 -24.57
N ASP A 110 -1.74 -21.58 -24.86
CA ASP A 110 -0.73 -21.86 -23.84
C ASP A 110 0.18 -20.63 -23.73
N LEU A 111 0.44 -20.19 -22.50
CA LEU A 111 1.28 -19.03 -22.23
C LEU A 111 2.73 -19.46 -21.92
N PRO A 112 3.70 -18.53 -21.98
CA PRO A 112 5.11 -18.85 -21.73
C PRO A 112 5.37 -19.61 -20.41
N ALA A 113 4.62 -19.34 -19.34
CA ALA A 113 4.75 -20.04 -18.06
C ALA A 113 4.38 -21.53 -18.09
N ALA A 114 3.71 -22.03 -19.13
CA ALA A 114 3.50 -23.47 -19.33
C ALA A 114 4.78 -24.20 -19.75
N GLN A 115 5.71 -23.48 -20.39
CA GLN A 115 6.93 -24.05 -20.98
C GLN A 115 8.21 -23.62 -20.25
N HIS A 116 8.16 -22.47 -19.57
CA HIS A 116 9.29 -21.90 -18.85
C HIS A 116 9.07 -21.99 -17.33
N PRO A 117 9.74 -22.91 -16.63
CA PRO A 117 9.56 -23.10 -15.18
C PRO A 117 9.83 -21.85 -14.34
N ALA A 118 10.72 -20.97 -14.80
CA ALA A 118 11.01 -19.72 -14.10
C ALA A 118 9.80 -18.76 -14.03
N LEU A 119 8.86 -18.89 -14.97
CA LEU A 119 7.63 -18.09 -15.04
C LEU A 119 6.43 -18.79 -14.40
N ALA A 120 6.58 -20.05 -13.98
CA ALA A 120 5.48 -20.92 -13.56
C ALA A 120 4.86 -20.49 -12.23
N ASP A 121 5.69 -20.02 -11.28
CA ASP A 121 5.24 -19.72 -9.94
C ASP A 121 4.57 -18.34 -9.88
N PRO A 122 3.38 -18.22 -9.26
CA PRO A 122 2.70 -16.93 -9.13
C PRO A 122 3.45 -15.97 -8.16
N PRO A 123 3.26 -14.65 -8.30
CA PRO A 123 3.96 -13.66 -7.48
C PRO A 123 3.78 -13.88 -5.98
N GLU A 124 2.60 -14.32 -5.52
CA GLU A 124 2.33 -14.59 -4.11
C GLU A 124 3.23 -15.70 -3.56
N TYR A 125 3.43 -16.77 -4.34
CA TYR A 125 4.30 -17.87 -3.94
C TYR A 125 5.77 -17.42 -3.96
N LEU A 126 6.20 -16.70 -5.00
CA LEU A 126 7.55 -16.14 -5.07
C LEU A 126 7.85 -15.24 -3.87
N ALA A 127 6.88 -14.41 -3.49
CA ALA A 127 7.00 -13.53 -2.34
C ALA A 127 7.02 -14.29 -1.01
N GLN A 128 6.27 -15.40 -0.88
CA GLN A 128 6.36 -16.30 0.29
C GLN A 128 7.75 -16.90 0.46
N ILE A 129 8.41 -17.29 -0.64
CA ILE A 129 9.78 -17.84 -0.58
C ILE A 129 10.87 -16.75 -0.48
N GLY A 130 10.48 -15.48 -0.34
CA GLY A 130 11.39 -14.37 -0.08
C GLY A 130 11.90 -13.64 -1.34
N ASP A 131 11.28 -13.85 -2.50
CA ASP A 131 11.63 -13.10 -3.71
C ASP A 131 11.29 -11.61 -3.56
N LEU A 132 12.33 -10.78 -3.47
CA LEU A 132 12.18 -9.34 -3.24
C LEU A 132 11.42 -8.62 -4.36
N PRO A 133 11.71 -8.86 -5.66
CA PRO A 133 10.94 -8.27 -6.74
C PRO A 133 9.44 -8.58 -6.65
N ALA A 134 9.06 -9.82 -6.33
CA ALA A 134 7.65 -10.21 -6.17
C ALA A 134 7.01 -9.50 -4.96
N ILE A 135 7.70 -9.43 -3.81
CA ILE A 135 7.20 -8.67 -2.64
C ILE A 135 7.03 -7.19 -3.01
N ALA A 136 7.96 -6.59 -3.75
CA ALA A 136 7.89 -5.19 -4.15
C ALA A 136 6.69 -4.93 -5.08
N PHE A 137 6.48 -5.82 -6.05
CA PHE A 137 5.31 -5.76 -6.94
C PHE A 137 4.01 -5.85 -6.15
N LEU A 138 3.85 -6.88 -5.29
CA LEU A 138 2.63 -7.10 -4.52
C LEU A 138 2.31 -5.94 -3.57
N LEU A 139 3.32 -5.41 -2.88
CA LEU A 139 3.14 -4.24 -2.00
C LEU A 139 2.82 -2.98 -2.80
N THR A 140 3.44 -2.79 -3.97
CA THR A 140 3.11 -1.67 -4.86
C THR A 140 1.67 -1.80 -5.34
N ARG A 141 1.23 -3.00 -5.76
CA ARG A 141 -0.15 -3.24 -6.21
C ARG A 141 -1.16 -3.03 -5.08
N LEU A 142 -0.86 -3.51 -3.87
CA LEU A 142 -1.68 -3.32 -2.66
C LEU A 142 -1.89 -1.83 -2.37
N LEU A 143 -0.83 -1.03 -2.43
CA LEU A 143 -0.88 0.41 -2.16
C LEU A 143 -1.48 1.23 -3.31
N ASN A 144 -1.63 0.64 -4.50
CA ASN A 144 -2.18 1.28 -5.69
C ASN A 144 -3.29 0.39 -6.28
N PRO A 145 -4.45 0.29 -5.60
CA PRO A 145 -5.55 -0.56 -6.05
C PRO A 145 -6.21 -0.05 -7.33
N ASN A 146 -6.17 1.26 -7.59
CA ASN A 146 -6.65 1.86 -8.83
C ASN A 146 -5.50 2.03 -9.82
N LEU A 147 -5.56 1.31 -10.95
CA LEU A 147 -4.54 1.38 -11.99
C LEU A 147 -4.56 2.74 -12.73
N ASP A 148 -5.72 3.38 -12.89
CA ASP A 148 -5.81 4.69 -13.53
C ASP A 148 -5.07 5.76 -12.74
N ASP A 149 -5.30 5.82 -11.42
CA ASP A 149 -4.62 6.77 -10.54
C ASP A 149 -3.11 6.55 -10.56
N ARG A 150 -2.68 5.28 -10.60
CA ARG A 150 -1.27 4.90 -10.69
C ARG A 150 -0.64 5.37 -12.00
N LEU A 151 -1.31 5.19 -13.13
CA LEU A 151 -0.79 5.61 -14.44
C LEU A 151 -0.76 7.14 -14.57
N ALA A 152 -1.74 7.85 -13.99
CA ALA A 152 -1.81 9.30 -14.05
C ALA A 152 -0.79 9.99 -13.14
N THR A 153 -0.56 9.47 -11.93
CA THR A 153 0.25 10.14 -10.89
C THR A 153 1.59 9.46 -10.63
N GLY A 154 1.78 8.25 -11.14
CA GLY A 154 2.87 7.37 -10.74
C GLY A 154 2.68 6.70 -9.38
N GLY A 155 1.62 7.02 -8.63
CA GLY A 155 1.21 6.38 -7.38
C GLY A 155 2.26 6.30 -6.26
N LEU A 156 1.99 5.43 -5.28
CA LEU A 156 2.94 5.09 -4.20
C LEU A 156 3.95 4.07 -4.70
N ARG A 157 5.24 4.39 -4.69
CA ARG A 157 6.31 3.49 -5.11
C ARG A 157 6.90 2.79 -3.89
N VAL A 158 7.33 1.55 -4.05
CA VAL A 158 7.87 0.71 -2.97
C VAL A 158 9.28 0.26 -3.33
N GLN A 159 10.21 0.46 -2.42
CA GLN A 159 11.59 -0.03 -2.52
C GLN A 159 11.89 -0.93 -1.32
N LEU A 160 12.53 -2.06 -1.59
CA LEU A 160 12.80 -3.08 -0.59
C LEU A 160 14.29 -3.29 -0.39
N LEU A 161 14.67 -3.58 0.84
CA LEU A 161 16.02 -3.99 1.22
C LEU A 161 15.92 -5.01 2.36
N ILE A 162 16.72 -6.07 2.33
CA ILE A 162 16.86 -6.98 3.47
C ILE A 162 18.18 -6.68 4.18
N ARG A 163 18.11 -6.51 5.50
CA ARG A 163 19.29 -6.36 6.36
C ARG A 163 19.02 -7.03 7.71
N ASP A 164 19.96 -7.81 8.21
CA ASP A 164 19.84 -8.50 9.50
C ASP A 164 18.50 -9.25 9.68
N LYS A 165 18.03 -9.89 8.59
CA LYS A 165 16.73 -10.57 8.47
C LYS A 165 15.51 -9.67 8.75
N LEU A 166 15.65 -8.37 8.57
CA LEU A 166 14.57 -7.40 8.58
C LEU A 166 14.29 -6.94 7.16
N LEU A 167 13.01 -6.84 6.84
CA LEU A 167 12.55 -6.25 5.59
C LEU A 167 12.39 -4.75 5.78
N HIS A 168 13.26 -3.98 5.14
CA HIS A 168 13.17 -2.53 5.08
C HIS A 168 12.39 -2.12 3.83
N ILE A 169 11.34 -1.32 4.03
CA ILE A 169 10.36 -0.92 3.03
C ILE A 169 10.32 0.60 2.99
N MET A 170 10.81 1.19 1.91
CA MET A 170 10.65 2.63 1.66
C MET A 170 9.45 2.83 0.73
N VAL A 171 8.52 3.66 1.16
CA VAL A 171 7.38 4.10 0.35
C VAL A 171 7.61 5.56 -0.05
N ASP A 172 7.67 5.82 -1.36
CA ASP A 172 7.90 7.15 -1.92
C ASP A 172 6.78 7.60 -2.86
N SER A 173 6.48 8.90 -2.81
CA SER A 173 5.47 9.52 -3.67
C SER A 173 5.67 11.04 -3.78
N PRO A 174 5.05 11.71 -4.78
CA PRO A 174 5.18 13.16 -4.97
C PRO A 174 4.78 13.99 -3.74
N VAL A 175 3.78 13.50 -3.00
CA VAL A 175 3.37 13.98 -1.67
C VAL A 175 3.74 12.91 -0.65
N THR A 176 4.20 13.29 0.54
CA THR A 176 4.58 12.32 1.59
C THR A 176 3.43 11.36 1.90
N PRO A 177 3.67 10.04 1.88
CA PRO A 177 2.62 9.06 2.15
C PRO A 177 2.11 9.16 3.58
N HIS A 178 0.81 8.98 3.80
CA HIS A 178 0.23 9.02 5.14
C HIS A 178 0.49 7.71 5.89
N ARG A 179 1.29 7.77 6.97
CA ARG A 179 1.64 6.61 7.82
C ARG A 179 0.43 5.77 8.23
N ARG A 180 -0.67 6.42 8.61
CA ARG A 180 -1.92 5.76 9.07
C ARG A 180 -2.62 4.94 7.99
N LEU A 181 -2.39 5.24 6.72
CA LEU A 181 -2.98 4.51 5.59
C LEU A 181 -2.04 3.40 5.10
N VAL A 182 -0.73 3.68 5.07
CA VAL A 182 0.26 2.75 4.50
C VAL A 182 0.64 1.62 5.46
N VAL A 183 0.92 1.94 6.72
CA VAL A 183 1.46 0.96 7.68
C VAL A 183 0.49 -0.20 7.97
N PRO A 184 -0.80 0.03 8.24
CA PRO A 184 -1.73 -1.07 8.54
C PRO A 184 -1.89 -2.04 7.37
N GLU A 185 -1.97 -1.53 6.14
CA GLU A 185 -2.12 -2.34 4.92
C GLU A 185 -0.91 -3.25 4.71
N ILE A 186 0.30 -2.67 4.70
CA ILE A 186 1.55 -3.43 4.53
C ILE A 186 1.70 -4.46 5.65
N LYS A 187 1.43 -4.07 6.90
CA LYS A 187 1.56 -4.97 8.05
C LYS A 187 0.63 -6.17 7.92
N THR A 188 -0.65 -5.92 7.67
CA THR A 188 -1.66 -6.98 7.57
C THR A 188 -1.32 -7.91 6.41
N TYR A 189 -0.92 -7.35 5.28
CA TYR A 189 -0.51 -8.12 4.12
C TYR A 189 0.72 -9.00 4.39
N LEU A 190 1.79 -8.44 4.97
CA LEU A 190 3.01 -9.20 5.26
C LEU A 190 2.83 -10.27 6.34
N MET A 191 1.93 -10.04 7.32
CA MET A 191 1.58 -11.06 8.31
C MET A 191 0.88 -12.26 7.66
N ASN A 192 0.02 -12.01 6.66
CA ASN A 192 -0.67 -13.07 5.92
C ASN A 192 0.25 -13.76 4.90
N LEU A 193 1.12 -12.99 4.24
CA LEU A 193 2.09 -13.51 3.28
C LEU A 193 3.18 -14.34 3.98
N SER A 194 3.61 -13.91 5.17
CA SER A 194 4.66 -14.55 5.97
C SER A 194 5.91 -14.98 5.17
N PRO A 195 6.64 -14.04 4.54
CA PRO A 195 7.82 -14.39 3.77
C PRO A 195 8.88 -15.14 4.61
N VAL A 196 9.50 -16.15 4.01
CA VAL A 196 10.54 -16.96 4.64
C VAL A 196 11.75 -16.10 5.03
N ASP A 197 12.40 -16.44 6.15
CA ASP A 197 13.61 -15.80 6.67
C ASP A 197 13.50 -14.30 7.03
N ILE A 198 12.28 -13.77 7.17
CA ILE A 198 12.02 -12.40 7.64
C ILE A 198 11.52 -12.42 9.09
N GLU A 199 12.31 -11.86 10.00
CA GLU A 199 12.00 -11.84 11.43
C GLU A 199 11.29 -10.54 11.89
N GLY A 200 11.20 -9.55 11.00
CA GLY A 200 10.54 -8.27 11.27
C GLY A 200 10.58 -7.32 10.07
N VAL A 201 9.87 -6.20 10.19
CA VAL A 201 9.73 -5.19 9.14
C VAL A 201 10.06 -3.79 9.67
N ARG A 202 10.63 -2.96 8.80
CA ARG A 202 10.83 -1.53 8.99
C ARG A 202 10.23 -0.79 7.81
N ILE A 203 9.27 0.07 8.06
CA ILE A 203 8.54 0.81 7.03
C ILE A 203 8.88 2.28 7.16
N TYR A 204 9.21 2.91 6.04
CA TYR A 204 9.60 4.31 5.94
C TYR A 204 8.73 4.99 4.90
N GLY A 205 8.35 6.23 5.14
CA GLY A 205 7.64 7.05 4.15
C GLY A 205 8.39 8.33 3.87
N ARG A 206 8.54 8.68 2.59
CA ARG A 206 9.20 9.92 2.17
C ARG A 206 8.50 10.58 0.99
N ARG A 207 8.72 11.89 0.84
CA ARG A 207 8.45 12.57 -0.41
C ARG A 207 9.54 12.21 -1.43
N SER A 208 9.16 11.97 -2.67
CA SER A 208 10.12 11.77 -3.77
C SER A 208 11.14 12.92 -3.84
N GLY A 209 12.42 12.59 -3.99
CA GLY A 209 13.53 13.55 -3.98
C GLY A 209 14.13 13.85 -2.60
N GLN A 210 13.53 13.38 -1.49
CA GLN A 210 14.13 13.50 -0.16
C GLN A 210 15.04 12.30 0.16
N SER A 211 16.19 12.56 0.78
CA SER A 211 17.11 11.52 1.23
C SER A 211 16.65 10.86 2.53
N GLN A 212 16.00 11.62 3.42
CA GLN A 212 15.52 11.14 4.71
C GLN A 212 14.01 10.85 4.68
N PRO A 213 13.55 9.83 5.43
CA PRO A 213 12.13 9.58 5.58
C PRO A 213 11.47 10.64 6.47
N ALA A 214 10.25 11.02 6.12
CA ALA A 214 9.40 11.89 6.93
C ALA A 214 8.87 11.15 8.17
N TRP A 215 8.73 9.83 8.09
CA TRP A 215 8.35 8.97 9.21
C TRP A 215 8.92 7.56 9.06
N SER A 216 9.06 6.88 10.19
CA SER A 216 9.45 5.47 10.27
C SER A 216 8.50 4.69 11.18
N TYR A 217 8.42 3.39 10.92
CA TYR A 217 7.69 2.42 11.72
C TYR A 217 8.48 1.11 11.74
N GLY A 218 8.50 0.42 12.87
CA GLY A 218 9.16 -0.87 13.00
C GLY A 218 8.30 -1.83 13.81
N GLN A 219 8.25 -3.07 13.34
CA GLN A 219 7.65 -4.17 14.09
C GLN A 219 8.49 -5.42 13.89
N ASP A 220 8.84 -6.08 14.99
CA ASP A 220 9.46 -7.41 14.95
C ASP A 220 8.35 -8.47 15.04
N PHE A 221 8.45 -9.50 14.19
CA PHE A 221 7.54 -10.66 14.24
C PHE A 221 8.01 -11.67 15.29
N LEU A 222 9.32 -11.77 15.49
CA LEU A 222 9.94 -12.56 16.55
C LEU A 222 10.54 -11.64 17.61
N SER A 223 10.37 -11.98 18.89
CA SER A 223 10.93 -11.19 19.98
C SER A 223 12.46 -11.16 19.91
N ARG A 224 13.02 -9.97 19.70
CA ARG A 224 14.47 -9.71 19.68
C ARG A 224 14.84 -8.81 20.86
N SER A 225 15.80 -9.23 21.67
CA SER A 225 16.38 -8.39 22.72
C SER A 225 17.50 -7.53 22.11
N ARG A 226 17.22 -6.26 21.81
CA ARG A 226 18.24 -5.32 21.28
C ARG A 226 18.32 -4.07 22.15
N LEU A 227 19.56 -3.66 22.47
CA LEU A 227 19.89 -2.52 23.35
C LEU A 227 20.15 -1.21 22.60
N VAL A 228 20.28 -1.22 21.27
CA VAL A 228 20.65 -0.04 20.45
C VAL A 228 19.64 0.16 19.30
N PRO A 229 19.12 1.39 19.10
CA PRO A 229 18.26 1.73 17.97
C PRO A 229 18.97 1.52 16.63
N GLU A 230 18.25 0.99 15.65
CA GLU A 230 18.77 0.73 14.30
C GLU A 230 18.88 2.03 13.49
N SER A 231 20.01 2.24 12.84
CA SER A 231 20.18 3.34 11.88
C SER A 231 19.28 3.10 10.67
N VAL A 232 18.55 4.13 10.23
CA VAL A 232 17.77 4.08 8.98
C VAL A 232 18.73 3.69 7.84
N PRO A 233 18.48 2.59 7.11
CA PRO A 233 19.33 2.21 6.01
C PRO A 233 19.26 3.25 4.91
N GLU A 234 20.39 3.49 4.26
CA GLU A 234 20.43 4.30 3.06
C GLU A 234 19.86 3.48 1.90
N PHE A 235 18.68 3.85 1.44
CA PHE A 235 18.13 3.33 0.18
C PHE A 235 18.82 4.07 -0.96
N THR A 236 20.00 3.59 -1.35
CA THR A 236 20.61 3.97 -2.64
C THR A 236 19.69 3.42 -3.73
N ALA A 237 19.38 4.22 -4.76
CA ALA A 237 18.56 3.78 -5.88
C ALA A 237 19.11 2.45 -6.40
N SER A 238 18.36 1.35 -6.19
CA SER A 238 18.77 0.01 -6.57
C SER A 238 19.06 -0.05 -8.07
N ASP A 239 20.10 -0.80 -8.48
CA ASP A 239 20.64 -0.89 -9.85
C ASP A 239 19.60 -1.15 -10.96
N ALA A 240 18.43 -1.71 -10.62
CA ALA A 240 17.30 -1.85 -11.55
C ALA A 240 16.76 -0.49 -12.07
N TYR A 241 17.05 0.62 -11.38
CA TYR A 241 16.59 1.98 -11.71
C TYR A 241 17.72 2.95 -12.07
N VAL A 242 18.98 2.52 -12.12
CA VAL A 242 20.11 3.38 -12.52
C VAL A 242 20.01 3.79 -14.01
N ASN A 243 19.33 2.99 -14.84
CA ASN A 243 19.07 3.34 -16.24
C ASN A 243 18.05 4.48 -16.42
N ASP A 244 17.16 4.74 -15.45
CA ASP A 244 16.13 5.79 -15.54
C ASP A 244 16.63 7.16 -15.04
N LEU A 245 17.82 7.20 -14.42
CA LEU A 245 18.43 8.43 -13.88
C LEU A 245 19.44 9.09 -14.84
N LEU A 246 19.71 8.52 -16.02
CA LEU A 246 20.76 8.99 -16.93
C LEU A 246 20.28 9.79 -18.16
N VAL A 247 18.99 10.11 -18.28
CA VAL A 247 18.54 11.04 -19.32
C VAL A 247 18.52 12.46 -18.78
N ARG A 248 19.61 13.19 -19.03
CA ARG A 248 19.72 14.65 -18.88
C ARG A 248 18.81 15.34 -19.89
N PRO A 249 18.03 16.36 -19.47
CA PRO A 249 17.85 17.52 -20.33
C PRO A 249 18.24 18.81 -19.60
N ASP A 250 18.98 19.63 -20.32
CA ASP A 250 19.38 20.98 -19.96
C ASP A 250 18.18 21.93 -19.87
N GLY A 251 18.09 22.74 -18.80
CA GLY A 251 17.23 23.93 -18.75
C GLY A 251 16.62 24.22 -17.37
N PRO A 252 16.65 25.48 -16.87
CA PRO A 252 16.12 25.83 -15.55
C PRO A 252 14.62 26.17 -15.63
N VAL A 253 13.81 25.62 -14.71
CA VAL A 253 12.38 25.95 -14.57
C VAL A 253 12.16 26.79 -13.31
N THR A 254 11.46 27.91 -13.46
CA THR A 254 11.18 28.94 -12.45
C THR A 254 10.00 28.60 -11.54
N HIS A 255 10.11 28.98 -10.27
CA HIS A 255 9.27 28.67 -9.11
C HIS A 255 7.80 29.20 -9.10
N ALA A 256 7.23 29.65 -10.22
CA ALA A 256 5.99 30.45 -10.19
C ALA A 256 4.67 29.67 -10.35
N GLU A 257 4.68 28.41 -10.81
CA GLU A 257 3.43 27.65 -11.08
C GLU A 257 2.96 26.74 -9.93
N VAL A 258 3.66 26.73 -8.80
CA VAL A 258 3.35 25.82 -7.66
C VAL A 258 2.22 26.36 -6.77
N ALA A 259 1.81 27.62 -6.91
CA ALA A 259 0.89 28.27 -5.97
C ALA A 259 -0.60 28.14 -6.32
N GLU A 260 -0.97 27.69 -7.52
CA GLU A 260 -2.38 27.65 -7.95
C GLU A 260 -3.02 26.26 -7.88
N ALA A 261 -2.27 25.21 -7.49
CA ALA A 261 -2.78 23.84 -7.36
C ALA A 261 -3.18 23.46 -5.91
N GLU A 262 -3.18 24.40 -4.97
CA GLU A 262 -3.50 24.16 -3.55
C GLU A 262 -4.99 24.37 -3.18
N ALA A 263 -5.85 24.71 -4.14
CA ALA A 263 -7.28 24.78 -3.92
C ALA A 263 -8.00 23.74 -4.78
N ASP A 264 -8.77 22.88 -4.11
CA ASP A 264 -9.79 21.98 -4.65
C ASP A 264 -9.35 20.53 -4.96
N ILE A 265 -9.31 19.67 -3.94
CA ILE A 265 -9.48 18.21 -4.13
C ILE A 265 -10.31 17.62 -2.97
N ASP A 266 -11.62 17.52 -3.19
CA ASP A 266 -12.58 16.68 -2.46
C ASP A 266 -12.30 15.17 -2.65
N GLY A 267 -11.13 14.70 -2.18
CA GLY A 267 -10.62 13.35 -2.42
C GLY A 267 -11.28 12.21 -1.63
N VAL A 268 -12.28 12.51 -0.78
CA VAL A 268 -12.93 11.51 0.08
C VAL A 268 -14.20 10.93 -0.57
N GLY A 269 -14.92 11.72 -1.37
CA GLY A 269 -16.15 11.27 -2.04
C GLY A 269 -15.89 10.23 -3.13
N LEU A 270 -14.84 10.45 -3.94
CA LEU A 270 -14.45 9.55 -5.03
C LEU A 270 -14.02 8.16 -4.55
N TRP A 271 -13.40 8.07 -3.37
CA TRP A 271 -12.90 6.81 -2.79
C TRP A 271 -14.03 5.92 -2.22
N LEU A 272 -15.08 6.54 -1.67
CA LEU A 272 -16.25 5.81 -1.16
C LEU A 272 -17.10 5.23 -2.30
N GLU A 273 -17.26 5.96 -3.41
CA GLU A 273 -17.98 5.46 -4.59
C GLU A 273 -17.24 4.31 -5.29
N THR A 274 -15.90 4.35 -5.34
CA THR A 274 -15.09 3.26 -5.92
C THR A 274 -15.12 1.99 -5.06
N MET A 275 -15.15 2.11 -3.73
CA MET A 275 -15.36 0.97 -2.82
C MET A 275 -16.73 0.32 -3.05
N ALA A 276 -17.81 1.11 -3.19
CA ALA A 276 -19.15 0.57 -3.44
C ALA A 276 -19.22 -0.25 -4.75
N ILE A 277 -18.52 0.17 -5.80
CA ILE A 277 -18.45 -0.54 -7.09
C ILE A 277 -17.67 -1.86 -6.96
N GLN A 278 -16.57 -1.88 -6.19
CA GLN A 278 -15.81 -3.11 -5.95
C GLN A 278 -16.56 -4.11 -5.06
N TRP A 279 -17.25 -3.64 -4.02
CA TRP A 279 -18.10 -4.50 -3.18
C TRP A 279 -19.28 -5.07 -3.96
N ARG A 280 -19.87 -4.30 -4.88
CA ARG A 280 -20.91 -4.81 -5.79
C ARG A 280 -20.38 -5.94 -6.69
N ARG A 281 -19.17 -5.81 -7.24
CA ARG A 281 -18.51 -6.87 -8.04
C ARG A 281 -18.13 -8.10 -7.21
N ALA A 282 -17.67 -7.90 -5.97
CA ALA A 282 -17.37 -8.99 -5.04
C ALA A 282 -18.64 -9.75 -4.59
N LEU A 283 -19.75 -9.03 -4.38
CA LEU A 283 -21.06 -9.62 -4.05
C LEU A 283 -21.65 -10.38 -5.24
N LEU A 284 -21.49 -9.89 -6.47
CA LEU A 284 -21.88 -10.62 -7.68
C LEU A 284 -21.00 -11.86 -7.92
N ARG A 285 -19.71 -11.83 -7.52
CA ARG A 285 -18.82 -13.00 -7.49
C ARG A 285 -19.24 -14.09 -6.50
N SER A 286 -19.97 -13.74 -5.44
CA SER A 286 -20.28 -14.68 -4.36
C SER A 286 -21.34 -15.73 -4.70
N ARG A 287 -22.04 -15.64 -5.85
CA ARG A 287 -23.20 -16.50 -6.18
C ARG A 287 -24.26 -16.62 -5.06
N LEU A 288 -24.24 -15.77 -4.04
CA LEU A 288 -25.27 -15.70 -2.98
C LEU A 288 -26.52 -14.96 -3.45
N PHE A 289 -26.43 -14.29 -4.60
CA PHE A 289 -27.57 -13.68 -5.28
C PHE A 289 -27.70 -14.32 -6.65
N ASN A 290 -28.54 -15.35 -6.75
CA ASN A 290 -29.12 -15.70 -8.02
C ASN A 290 -29.98 -14.50 -8.44
N SER A 291 -29.59 -13.81 -9.51
CA SER A 291 -30.45 -12.81 -10.14
C SER A 291 -31.65 -13.54 -10.71
N GLN A 292 -32.69 -13.70 -9.91
CA GLN A 292 -33.99 -14.07 -10.43
C GLN A 292 -34.46 -12.86 -11.24
N GLN A 293 -34.28 -12.98 -12.55
CA GLN A 293 -34.62 -11.97 -13.54
C GLN A 293 -36.10 -11.59 -13.39
N PRO A 294 -36.45 -10.29 -13.41
CA PRO A 294 -37.83 -9.84 -13.26
C PRO A 294 -38.58 -9.97 -14.59
N ASP A 295 -38.69 -11.19 -15.12
CA ASP A 295 -39.48 -11.48 -16.33
C ASP A 295 -40.64 -12.47 -16.08
N ASP A 296 -40.84 -12.93 -14.83
CA ASP A 296 -41.93 -13.85 -14.48
C ASP A 296 -43.20 -13.15 -13.94
N LEU A 297 -43.37 -11.85 -14.21
CA LEU A 297 -44.54 -11.08 -13.77
C LEU A 297 -45.71 -11.05 -14.76
N LEU A 298 -45.74 -11.95 -15.75
CA LEU A 298 -46.90 -12.08 -16.66
C LEU A 298 -47.17 -13.53 -17.12
N GLU A 299 -47.26 -14.49 -16.19
CA GLU A 299 -48.11 -15.67 -16.40
C GLU A 299 -49.01 -15.90 -15.19
N LEU A 300 -50.24 -15.41 -15.33
CA LEU A 300 -51.34 -15.60 -14.39
C LEU A 300 -51.84 -17.06 -14.54
N GLY A 301 -51.43 -17.94 -13.63
CA GLY A 301 -52.19 -19.17 -13.38
C GLY A 301 -51.38 -20.43 -13.05
N ALA A 302 -51.02 -20.60 -11.78
CA ALA A 302 -51.13 -21.85 -11.00
C ALA A 302 -50.41 -21.68 -9.65
N ASP A 303 -51.11 -21.96 -8.55
CA ASP A 303 -50.62 -21.83 -7.17
C ASP A 303 -49.28 -22.58 -6.89
N PRO A 304 -48.28 -21.93 -6.27
CA PRO A 304 -47.20 -22.63 -5.56
C PRO A 304 -47.39 -22.59 -4.02
N PRO A 305 -46.79 -23.52 -3.26
CA PRO A 305 -47.07 -23.70 -1.84
C PRO A 305 -46.50 -22.55 -0.99
N LEU A 306 -47.38 -21.75 -0.38
CA LEU A 306 -47.09 -20.60 0.50
C LEU A 306 -46.16 -20.89 1.71
N ALA A 307 -45.82 -22.15 1.99
CA ALA A 307 -45.13 -22.53 3.22
C ALA A 307 -43.62 -22.29 3.22
N ASP A 308 -42.94 -22.33 2.06
CA ASP A 308 -41.47 -22.21 2.00
C ASP A 308 -40.99 -20.77 1.80
N ASN A 309 -41.74 -19.95 1.04
CA ASN A 309 -41.42 -18.53 0.87
C ASN A 309 -41.65 -17.70 2.16
N LEU A 310 -42.60 -18.12 3.01
CA LEU A 310 -42.83 -17.46 4.30
C LEU A 310 -41.66 -17.68 5.28
N LYS A 311 -41.05 -18.88 5.29
CA LYS A 311 -39.88 -19.17 6.15
C LYS A 311 -38.69 -18.30 5.76
N ILE A 312 -38.47 -18.14 4.45
CA ILE A 312 -37.40 -17.31 3.90
C ILE A 312 -37.64 -15.84 4.27
N ALA A 313 -38.88 -15.35 4.13
CA ALA A 313 -39.24 -13.98 4.52
C ALA A 313 -39.04 -13.71 6.03
N VAL A 314 -39.35 -14.68 6.90
CA VAL A 314 -39.13 -14.58 8.35
C VAL A 314 -37.65 -14.53 8.70
N VAL A 315 -36.82 -15.34 8.02
CA VAL A 315 -35.35 -15.31 8.23
C VAL A 315 -34.79 -13.96 7.80
N TRP A 316 -35.20 -13.43 6.65
CA TRP A 316 -34.74 -12.11 6.20
C TRP A 316 -35.24 -10.96 7.08
N ALA A 317 -36.46 -11.05 7.60
CA ALA A 317 -36.97 -10.09 8.58
C ALA A 317 -36.16 -10.12 9.89
N ALA A 318 -35.81 -11.31 10.38
CA ALA A 318 -34.97 -11.45 11.58
C ALA A 318 -33.55 -10.91 11.37
N VAL A 319 -32.95 -11.17 10.20
CA VAL A 319 -31.64 -10.63 9.83
C VAL A 319 -31.69 -9.10 9.73
N GLY A 320 -32.71 -8.54 9.08
CA GLY A 320 -32.90 -7.10 8.98
C GLY A 320 -33.06 -6.41 10.34
N ILE A 321 -33.83 -7.01 11.26
CA ILE A 321 -34.01 -6.51 12.63
C ILE A 321 -32.68 -6.56 13.41
N LEU A 322 -31.93 -7.66 13.29
CA LEU A 322 -30.65 -7.81 13.98
C LEU A 322 -29.61 -6.81 13.47
N MET A 323 -29.63 -6.52 12.18
CA MET A 323 -28.74 -5.55 11.55
C MET A 323 -29.11 -4.10 11.96
N ALA A 324 -30.41 -3.78 12.03
CA ALA A 324 -30.87 -2.49 12.56
C ALA A 324 -30.45 -2.28 14.02
N LEU A 325 -30.54 -3.31 14.87
CA LEU A 325 -30.08 -3.27 16.25
C LEU A 325 -28.57 -3.06 16.37
N GLN A 326 -27.77 -3.68 15.50
CA GLN A 326 -26.32 -3.48 15.48
C GLN A 326 -25.95 -2.04 15.09
N VAL A 327 -26.64 -1.48 14.09
CA VAL A 327 -26.42 -0.10 13.65
C VAL A 327 -26.84 0.90 14.72
N ASP A 328 -28.00 0.70 15.36
CA ASP A 328 -28.50 1.57 16.44
C ASP A 328 -27.58 1.54 17.67
N TRP A 329 -27.03 0.36 18.02
CA TRP A 329 -26.06 0.22 19.10
C TRP A 329 -24.72 0.93 18.79
N LEU A 330 -24.22 0.82 17.56
CA LEU A 330 -23.04 1.54 17.10
C LEU A 330 -23.25 3.06 17.12
N LEU A 331 -24.41 3.54 16.69
CA LEU A 331 -24.76 4.96 16.73
C LEU A 331 -24.85 5.47 18.17
N GLY A 332 -25.38 4.67 19.09
CA GLY A 332 -25.43 4.97 20.52
C GLY A 332 -24.05 5.09 21.20
N GLN A 333 -23.07 4.31 20.74
CA GLN A 333 -21.69 4.43 21.23
C GLN A 333 -20.99 5.71 20.75
N VAL A 334 -21.25 6.10 19.50
CA VAL A 334 -20.66 7.30 18.91
C VAL A 334 -21.28 8.59 19.50
N MET A 335 -22.54 8.52 19.95
CA MET A 335 -23.25 9.66 20.54
C MET A 335 -23.19 9.75 22.07
N SER A 336 -22.42 8.88 22.75
CA SER A 336 -22.23 9.03 24.20
C SER A 336 -21.19 10.12 24.48
N PRO A 337 -21.57 11.33 24.94
CA PRO A 337 -20.59 12.33 25.33
C PRO A 337 -19.79 11.84 26.55
N PRO A 338 -18.48 12.09 26.63
CA PRO A 338 -17.69 11.73 27.80
C PRO A 338 -18.24 12.49 29.01
N THR A 339 -18.85 11.74 29.94
CA THR A 339 -19.29 12.28 31.22
C THR A 339 -18.03 12.46 32.08
N ASN A 340 -17.45 13.66 32.06
CA ASN A 340 -16.50 14.10 33.08
C ASN A 340 -17.24 14.13 34.42
N PRO A 341 -16.81 13.39 35.47
CA PRO A 341 -17.31 13.65 36.81
C PRO A 341 -16.68 14.96 37.30
N ALA A 342 -17.37 16.08 37.02
CA ALA A 342 -17.09 17.34 37.65
C ALA A 342 -17.39 17.21 39.15
N LYS A 343 -16.31 17.25 39.93
CA LYS A 343 -16.28 17.42 41.38
C LYS A 343 -17.14 18.64 41.74
N ALA A 344 -18.24 18.40 42.45
CA ALA A 344 -19.09 19.45 42.99
C ALA A 344 -18.32 20.22 44.08
N GLU A 345 -18.10 21.52 43.86
CA GLU A 345 -17.91 22.49 44.94
C GLU A 345 -19.14 23.43 44.97
N PRO A 346 -19.70 23.67 46.17
CA PRO A 346 -20.94 24.41 46.32
C PRO A 346 -20.72 25.92 46.18
N ILE A 347 -21.65 26.55 45.45
CA ILE A 347 -21.77 28.00 45.26
C ILE A 347 -22.32 28.60 46.56
N THR A 348 -21.70 29.68 47.04
CA THR A 348 -22.39 30.64 47.92
C THR A 348 -22.46 31.97 47.19
N ASP A 349 -23.69 32.41 46.96
CA ASP A 349 -24.08 33.68 46.35
C ASP A 349 -23.53 34.90 47.10
N VAL A 350 -23.36 36.03 46.40
CA VAL A 350 -24.03 37.31 46.71
C VAL A 350 -23.85 38.28 45.53
N ALA A 351 -24.96 38.90 45.17
CA ALA A 351 -25.21 39.84 44.08
C ALA A 351 -24.52 41.21 44.23
N THR A 352 -24.38 41.98 43.13
CA THR A 352 -25.14 43.21 42.81
C THR A 352 -24.58 43.86 41.51
N GLN A 353 -25.49 44.29 40.62
CA GLN A 353 -25.31 45.02 39.35
C GLN A 353 -24.73 46.48 39.52
N PRO A 354 -24.82 47.40 38.53
CA PRO A 354 -24.15 47.50 37.22
C PRO A 354 -23.51 48.91 37.01
N GLY A 355 -22.77 49.15 35.91
CA GLY A 355 -22.58 50.53 35.42
C GLY A 355 -21.31 50.82 34.62
N ASP A 356 -21.54 51.15 33.35
CA ASP A 356 -20.88 52.15 32.49
C ASP A 356 -19.43 51.97 31.98
N ASN A 357 -19.37 51.97 30.65
CA ASN A 357 -18.24 52.15 29.72
C ASN A 357 -17.80 53.65 29.68
N PRO A 358 -16.75 54.08 28.95
CA PRO A 358 -15.59 53.40 28.34
C PRO A 358 -14.24 54.10 28.67
N GLU A 359 -13.16 53.71 27.97
CA GLU A 359 -12.05 54.58 27.50
C GLU A 359 -10.60 54.25 27.98
N SER A 360 -9.72 54.12 26.99
CA SER A 360 -8.25 54.23 26.99
C SER A 360 -7.35 53.15 27.63
N ALA A 361 -6.54 52.50 26.78
CA ALA A 361 -5.28 51.80 27.10
C ALA A 361 -4.13 52.81 27.33
N PRO A 362 -2.84 52.43 27.55
CA PRO A 362 -2.23 51.15 27.95
C PRO A 362 -1.24 51.28 29.15
N ALA A 363 -0.88 50.18 29.81
CA ALA A 363 0.31 50.05 30.68
C ALA A 363 0.57 48.53 30.84
N GLU A 364 1.67 47.90 30.43
CA GLU A 364 3.07 48.14 30.83
C GLU A 364 3.20 48.43 32.32
N ASP A 365 2.95 47.41 33.16
CA ASP A 365 3.64 47.15 34.45
C ASP A 365 2.97 45.99 35.22
N ALA A 366 3.30 44.75 34.86
CA ALA A 366 2.96 43.57 35.67
C ALA A 366 4.07 42.50 35.65
N LEU A 367 5.32 42.93 35.47
CA LEU A 367 6.51 42.06 35.52
C LEU A 367 7.46 42.40 36.68
N SER A 368 7.02 43.23 37.63
CA SER A 368 7.77 43.66 38.81
C SER A 368 7.50 42.84 40.08
N GLU A 369 6.77 41.72 39.98
CA GLU A 369 6.39 40.90 41.14
C GLU A 369 6.91 39.44 41.10
N ILE A 370 8.07 39.20 40.46
CA ILE A 370 8.76 37.91 40.54
C ILE A 370 10.05 38.08 41.36
N ASP A 371 9.95 37.66 42.62
CA ASP A 371 10.98 37.66 43.65
C ASP A 371 11.92 36.44 43.47
N TRP A 372 13.23 36.69 43.31
CA TRP A 372 14.27 35.66 43.16
C TRP A 372 15.08 35.56 44.46
N PRO A 373 15.15 34.39 45.12
CA PRO A 373 15.91 34.26 46.36
C PRO A 373 17.42 34.34 46.08
N THR A 374 18.03 35.40 46.62
CA THR A 374 19.47 35.65 46.65
C THR A 374 20.08 35.02 47.91
N ALA A 375 21.25 34.41 47.77
CA ALA A 375 21.97 33.70 48.84
C ALA A 375 22.92 34.60 49.64
N GLY A 376 23.09 34.27 50.94
CA GLY A 376 24.08 34.79 51.91
C GLY A 376 23.40 35.59 53.03
N GLU A 377 23.60 35.40 54.34
CA GLU A 377 24.73 34.97 55.21
C GLU A 377 24.10 34.64 56.61
N ALA A 378 24.66 33.96 57.62
CA ALA A 378 25.98 33.45 57.98
C ALA A 378 25.85 32.43 59.15
N GLY A 379 26.89 31.60 59.35
CA GLY A 379 27.13 30.83 60.59
C GLY A 379 27.82 29.48 60.34
N THR A 380 29.06 29.39 59.84
CA THR A 380 30.37 29.42 60.56
C THR A 380 30.98 28.02 60.81
N THR A 381 32.30 27.94 60.54
CA THR A 381 33.28 26.84 60.70
C THR A 381 33.31 25.80 59.56
N ASP A 382 34.43 25.37 58.99
CA ASP A 382 35.85 25.68 59.15
C ASP A 382 36.58 25.34 57.83
N SER A 383 37.75 25.96 57.69
CA SER A 383 38.65 26.11 56.57
C SER A 383 39.33 24.84 56.00
N ALA A 384 39.51 24.81 54.66
CA ALA A 384 40.76 24.40 53.99
C ALA A 384 40.69 24.64 52.46
N PHE A 385 41.43 25.65 52.00
CA PHE A 385 41.68 26.05 50.61
C PHE A 385 42.55 25.03 49.85
N GLY A 386 42.38 24.92 48.52
CA GLY A 386 43.28 24.12 47.68
C GLY A 386 43.03 24.09 46.16
N ASN A 387 42.91 25.28 45.56
CA ASN A 387 43.09 25.69 44.16
C ASN A 387 43.64 24.68 43.09
N GLY A 388 42.93 24.55 41.95
CA GLY A 388 43.42 24.81 40.57
C GLY A 388 44.30 23.80 39.80
N GLY A 389 43.88 23.47 38.56
CA GLY A 389 44.72 23.67 37.36
C GLY A 389 45.38 22.48 36.63
N PHE A 390 44.70 21.97 35.60
CA PHE A 390 45.14 21.61 34.22
C PHE A 390 46.62 21.24 33.87
N ILE A 391 46.75 20.04 33.25
CA ILE A 391 47.62 19.56 32.13
C ILE A 391 49.16 19.76 32.19
N GLN A 392 49.92 18.65 32.19
CA GLN A 392 51.09 18.48 31.29
C GLN A 392 51.57 17.03 31.09
N SER A 393 52.20 16.87 29.93
CA SER A 393 52.53 15.68 29.14
C SER A 393 53.85 14.98 29.53
N GLY A 394 54.01 13.72 29.08
CA GLY A 394 55.21 13.34 28.32
C GLY A 394 56.22 12.35 28.92
N GLU A 395 56.34 11.21 28.23
CA GLU A 395 57.57 10.49 27.86
C GLU A 395 58.15 9.37 28.77
N ALA A 396 58.63 8.34 28.06
CA ALA A 396 58.90 6.96 28.42
C ALA A 396 60.32 6.66 28.98
N ALA A 397 60.50 5.49 29.61
CA ALA A 397 61.36 4.39 29.10
C ALA A 397 61.59 3.22 30.09
N ALA A 398 61.80 2.03 29.51
CA ALA A 398 62.55 0.85 29.96
C ALA A 398 61.82 -0.37 30.59
N ALA A 399 61.76 -1.45 29.79
CA ALA A 399 61.34 -2.85 30.04
C ALA A 399 62.50 -3.70 30.66
N PRO A 400 62.51 -5.06 30.84
CA PRO A 400 61.75 -6.14 30.15
C PRO A 400 61.43 -7.42 31.03
N PRO A 401 61.34 -8.70 30.54
CA PRO A 401 60.11 -9.53 30.53
C PRO A 401 60.23 -10.91 31.25
N PRO A 402 59.22 -11.81 31.13
CA PRO A 402 59.55 -13.21 30.82
C PRO A 402 58.57 -13.86 29.81
N GLN A 403 59.05 -14.39 28.69
CA GLN A 403 59.49 -15.77 28.40
C GLN A 403 58.39 -16.75 27.95
N TYR A 404 58.54 -17.15 26.68
CA TYR A 404 57.88 -18.25 25.97
C TYR A 404 58.11 -19.61 26.64
N ARG A 405 57.09 -20.49 26.61
CA ARG A 405 57.27 -21.94 26.76
C ARG A 405 56.82 -22.65 25.49
N THR A 406 57.74 -23.46 24.98
CA THR A 406 57.70 -24.25 23.75
C THR A 406 57.02 -25.60 23.94
N GLY A 407 56.35 -26.06 22.87
CA GLY A 407 56.39 -27.45 22.36
C GLY A 407 55.50 -28.52 23.02
N HIS A 408 54.51 -29.03 22.28
CA HIS A 408 54.67 -30.34 21.61
C HIS A 408 53.53 -30.62 20.62
N LYS A 409 53.93 -31.02 19.41
CA LYS A 409 53.16 -31.63 18.33
C LYS A 409 53.36 -33.16 18.41
N PRO A 410 52.38 -33.99 18.03
CA PRO A 410 52.69 -35.27 17.40
C PRO A 410 52.16 -35.36 15.96
N GLN A 411 52.95 -36.05 15.14
CA GLN A 411 52.77 -36.36 13.72
C GLN A 411 51.76 -37.48 13.46
N PRO A 412 51.36 -37.71 12.19
CA PRO A 412 50.36 -38.69 11.79
C PRO A 412 50.97 -40.08 11.59
N ALA A 413 50.15 -41.12 11.77
CA ALA A 413 50.50 -42.50 11.43
C ALA A 413 49.92 -42.90 10.07
N HIS A 414 50.79 -43.46 9.23
CA HIS A 414 50.51 -44.12 7.96
C HIS A 414 50.00 -45.56 8.16
N CYS A 415 49.31 -46.05 7.13
CA CYS A 415 48.81 -47.38 6.78
C CYS A 415 49.50 -48.63 7.38
N SER A 416 48.70 -49.69 7.65
CA SER A 416 48.62 -50.92 6.83
C SER A 416 47.77 -51.98 7.52
N HIS A 417 46.75 -52.50 6.82
CA HIS A 417 46.55 -53.94 6.62
C HIS A 417 45.61 -54.20 5.44
#